data_AF-A0A2H5X0X4-F1
#
_entry.id   AF-A0A2H5X0X4-F1
#
_cell.length_a   1.000
_cell.length_b   1.000
_cell.length_c   1.000
_cell.angle_alpha   90.00
_cell.angle_beta   90.00
_cell.angle_gamma   90.00
#
_symmetry.space_group_name_H-M   'P 1'
#
loop_
_entity.id
_entity.type
_entity.pdbx_description
1 polymer ?
#
loop_
_entity_poly.entity_id
_entity_poly.type
_entity_poly.pdbx_seq_one_letter_code
_entity_poly.pdbx_strand_id
1 'polypeptide(L)'
;MICGCAVDEFNYGIHAYGMLAGIMGGGAHSVQHLGKGVLRRVVIRWTDGRMGIVVVGTAEKWMPFYTTIVTEKGVTQFQADTSQLYRALLEKTLPYLAGETDAPPVPVEELVEPELWALAARQSWQQGDREVLLSEVADDEGYDGAAFAQEYRRMKYPMKYPM
;
A
#
# COMPACT_ATOMS: atom_id res chain seq x y z
N MET A 1 7.21 12.02 -3.38
CA MET A 1 7.84 10.71 -3.10
C MET A 1 7.17 9.65 -3.95
N ILE A 2 7.86 8.58 -4.34
CA ILE A 2 7.30 7.44 -5.07
C ILE A 2 7.65 6.14 -4.33
N CYS A 3 6.67 5.31 -4.00
CA CYS A 3 6.86 3.96 -3.45
C CYS A 3 6.20 2.94 -4.37
N GLY A 4 6.75 1.73 -4.46
CA GLY A 4 6.14 0.69 -5.30
C GLY A 4 6.56 -0.73 -4.97
N CYS A 5 5.70 -1.67 -5.38
CA CYS A 5 5.92 -3.12 -5.33
C CYS A 5 5.10 -3.83 -6.41
N ALA A 6 5.52 -5.03 -6.82
CA ALA A 6 4.78 -5.88 -7.77
C ALA A 6 3.70 -6.75 -7.08
N VAL A 7 3.15 -7.71 -7.84
CA VAL A 7 2.19 -8.77 -7.51
C VAL A 7 0.75 -8.35 -7.78
N ASP A 8 0.11 -7.61 -6.88
CA ASP A 8 -1.30 -7.25 -6.97
C ASP A 8 -1.61 -6.01 -6.15
N GLU A 9 -2.78 -5.40 -6.35
CA GLU A 9 -3.19 -4.17 -5.66
C GLU A 9 -3.71 -4.39 -4.24
N PHE A 10 -4.22 -5.58 -3.93
CA PHE A 10 -4.98 -5.86 -2.70
C PHE A 10 -4.12 -6.46 -1.58
N ASN A 11 -3.45 -7.58 -1.84
CA ASN A 11 -2.66 -8.32 -0.87
C ASN A 11 -1.23 -7.79 -0.74
N TYR A 12 -0.51 -7.59 -1.87
CA TYR A 12 0.89 -7.12 -1.79
C TYR A 12 1.03 -5.60 -1.92
N GLY A 13 0.09 -4.95 -2.63
CA GLY A 13 0.09 -3.51 -2.89
C GLY A 13 0.14 -2.66 -1.62
N ILE A 14 -0.48 -3.14 -0.54
CA ILE A 14 -0.50 -2.47 0.76
C ILE A 14 0.91 -2.19 1.32
N HIS A 15 1.92 -3.01 0.98
CA HIS A 15 3.29 -2.74 1.41
C HIS A 15 3.85 -1.43 0.85
N ALA A 16 3.49 -1.05 -0.38
CA ALA A 16 3.91 0.24 -0.96
C ALA A 16 3.21 1.43 -0.27
N TYR A 17 1.93 1.29 0.06
CA TYR A 17 1.21 2.28 0.87
C TYR A 17 1.80 2.40 2.27
N GLY A 18 2.06 1.28 2.94
CA GLY A 18 2.67 1.23 4.27
C GLY A 18 4.09 1.82 4.29
N MET A 19 4.90 1.59 3.26
CA MET A 19 6.21 2.25 3.13
C MET A 19 6.06 3.76 2.98
N LEU A 20 5.13 4.21 2.13
CA LEU A 20 4.87 5.64 1.95
C LEU A 20 4.42 6.28 3.27
N ALA A 21 3.49 5.65 3.99
CA ALA A 21 3.01 6.10 5.29
C ALA A 21 4.12 6.10 6.34
N GLY A 22 4.96 5.06 6.39
CA GLY A 22 6.08 5.00 7.35
C GLY A 22 7.13 6.11 7.13
N ILE A 23 7.27 6.62 5.90
CA ILE A 23 8.23 7.70 5.61
C ILE A 23 7.59 9.09 5.69
N MET A 24 6.35 9.23 5.20
CA MET A 24 5.65 10.51 5.13
C MET A 24 4.79 10.78 6.36
N GLY A 25 4.52 9.79 7.21
CA GLY A 25 3.50 9.85 8.24
C GLY A 25 2.08 9.82 7.68
N GLY A 26 1.11 9.73 8.58
CA GLY A 26 -0.32 9.83 8.27
C GLY A 26 -0.79 11.26 7.98
N GLY A 27 -2.10 11.45 8.01
CA GLY A 27 -2.76 12.75 7.83
C GLY A 27 -2.88 13.20 6.37
N ALA A 28 -2.94 12.26 5.42
CA ALA A 28 -3.31 12.62 4.06
C ALA A 28 -4.78 13.08 4.02
N HIS A 29 -5.15 13.92 3.05
CA HIS A 29 -6.51 14.44 2.92
C HIS A 29 -7.23 13.95 1.67
N SER A 30 -6.50 13.59 0.61
CA SER A 30 -7.10 13.10 -0.63
C SER A 30 -6.22 12.10 -1.35
N VAL A 31 -6.88 11.26 -2.14
CA VAL A 31 -6.28 10.21 -2.95
C VAL A 31 -6.88 10.21 -4.35
N GLN A 32 -6.04 9.96 -5.36
CA GLN A 32 -6.46 9.89 -6.75
C GLN A 32 -5.73 8.77 -7.49
N HIS A 33 -6.48 7.87 -8.12
CA HIS A 33 -5.93 6.95 -9.12
C HIS A 33 -5.67 7.69 -10.43
N LEU A 34 -4.55 7.40 -11.11
CA LEU A 34 -4.12 8.11 -12.31
C LEU A 34 -4.09 7.22 -13.56
N GLY A 35 -5.04 7.51 -14.45
CA GLY A 35 -4.98 7.13 -15.85
C GLY A 35 -5.07 5.64 -16.09
N LYS A 36 -4.50 5.21 -17.23
CA LYS A 36 -4.57 3.83 -17.68
C LYS A 36 -3.17 3.21 -17.71
N GLY A 37 -3.08 1.93 -17.40
CA GLY A 37 -1.83 1.19 -17.41
C GLY A 37 -1.97 -0.17 -16.73
N VAL A 38 -0.98 -1.03 -16.98
CA VAL A 38 -0.85 -2.32 -16.31
C VAL A 38 -0.58 -2.12 -14.81
N LEU A 39 0.29 -1.16 -14.49
CA LEU A 39 0.52 -0.71 -13.12
C LEU A 39 -0.41 0.45 -12.78
N ARG A 40 -1.06 0.33 -11.62
CA ARG A 40 -1.82 1.38 -10.97
C ARG A 40 -0.87 2.44 -10.47
N ARG A 41 -1.27 3.69 -10.60
CA ARG A 41 -0.56 4.86 -10.08
C ARG A 41 -1.55 5.62 -9.24
N VAL A 42 -1.19 5.86 -7.99
CA VAL A 42 -2.08 6.47 -7.02
C VAL A 42 -1.35 7.63 -6.39
N VAL A 43 -1.97 8.80 -6.38
CA VAL A 43 -1.44 9.99 -5.75
C VAL A 43 -2.12 10.19 -4.40
N ILE A 44 -1.33 10.43 -3.37
CA ILE A 44 -1.76 10.72 -2.02
C ILE A 44 -1.31 12.15 -1.70
N ARG A 45 -2.21 12.98 -1.16
CA ARG A 45 -1.95 14.40 -0.90
C ARG A 45 -2.13 14.77 0.56
N TRP A 46 -1.25 15.61 1.06
CA TRP A 46 -1.36 16.24 2.39
C TRP A 46 -1.73 17.72 2.23
N THR A 47 -2.33 18.29 3.27
CA THR A 47 -2.77 19.71 3.28
C THR A 47 -1.58 20.68 3.28
N ASP A 48 -0.42 20.24 3.74
CA ASP A 48 0.84 21.00 3.74
C ASP A 48 1.58 21.00 2.39
N GLY A 49 0.97 20.43 1.34
CA GLY A 49 1.52 20.38 -0.01
C GLY A 49 2.42 19.19 -0.30
N ARG A 50 2.68 18.31 0.69
CA ARG A 50 3.37 17.04 0.43
C ARG A 50 2.55 16.16 -0.52
N MET A 51 3.27 15.39 -1.34
CA MET A 51 2.69 14.46 -2.31
C MET A 51 3.46 13.14 -2.37
N GLY A 52 2.72 12.04 -2.25
CA GLY A 52 3.17 10.68 -2.41
C GLY A 52 2.56 10.05 -3.65
N ILE A 53 3.30 9.14 -4.29
CA ILE A 53 2.83 8.32 -5.39
C ILE A 53 3.07 6.86 -5.02
N VAL A 54 2.03 6.05 -5.11
CA VAL A 54 2.11 4.59 -5.00
C VAL A 54 1.98 3.98 -6.39
N VAL A 55 2.89 3.05 -6.71
CA VAL A 55 2.87 2.29 -7.98
C VAL A 55 2.78 0.80 -7.66
N VAL A 56 1.63 0.19 -7.97
CA VAL A 56 1.29 -1.20 -7.61
C VAL A 56 0.61 -1.92 -8.76
N GLY A 57 0.55 -3.25 -8.67
CA GLY A 57 -0.15 -4.10 -9.64
C GLY A 57 0.75 -5.18 -10.24
N THR A 58 0.15 -6.01 -11.08
CA THR A 58 0.83 -7.14 -11.70
C THR A 58 1.73 -6.65 -12.83
N ALA A 59 3.04 -6.85 -12.69
CA ALA A 59 4.01 -6.56 -13.74
C ALA A 59 4.41 -7.85 -14.46
N GLU A 60 4.67 -7.77 -15.77
CA GLU A 60 5.19 -8.90 -16.56
C GLU A 60 6.54 -9.41 -16.02
N LYS A 61 7.37 -8.48 -15.54
CA LYS A 61 8.63 -8.76 -14.85
C LYS A 61 8.52 -8.35 -13.39
N TRP A 62 9.32 -9.00 -12.54
CA TRP A 62 9.40 -8.66 -11.13
C TRP A 62 9.78 -7.20 -10.91
N MET A 63 8.99 -6.49 -10.12
CA MET A 63 9.29 -5.14 -9.63
C MET A 63 9.68 -5.23 -8.15
N PRO A 64 10.79 -4.60 -7.73
CA PRO A 64 11.21 -4.64 -6.34
C PRO A 64 10.23 -3.91 -5.42
N PHE A 65 10.42 -4.04 -4.11
CA PHE A 65 9.84 -3.13 -3.12
C PHE A 65 10.80 -1.95 -2.93
N TYR A 66 10.42 -0.75 -3.35
CA TYR A 66 11.35 0.38 -3.48
C TYR A 66 10.71 1.73 -3.14
N THR A 67 11.56 2.73 -2.97
CA THR A 67 11.17 4.14 -2.92
C THR A 67 12.14 5.07 -3.62
N THR A 68 11.62 6.19 -4.10
CA THR A 68 12.36 7.39 -4.50
C THR A 68 11.84 8.58 -3.71
N ILE A 69 12.74 9.21 -2.98
CA ILE A 69 12.51 10.37 -2.13
C ILE A 69 13.15 11.56 -2.81
N VAL A 70 12.36 12.62 -3.04
CA VAL A 70 12.82 13.88 -3.60
C VAL A 70 12.49 14.98 -2.61
N THR A 71 13.50 15.76 -2.25
CA THR A 71 13.40 16.93 -1.37
C THR A 71 14.14 18.10 -1.99
N GLU A 72 14.03 19.28 -1.39
CA GLU A 72 14.85 20.44 -1.78
C GLU A 72 16.37 20.21 -1.60
N LYS A 73 16.76 19.24 -0.77
CA LYS A 73 18.17 18.94 -0.43
C LYS A 73 18.78 17.85 -1.30
N GLY A 74 17.97 17.14 -2.06
CA GLY A 74 18.45 16.08 -2.94
C GLY A 74 17.47 14.93 -3.14
N VAL A 75 18.00 13.89 -3.77
CA VAL A 75 17.27 12.67 -4.15
C VAL A 75 17.90 11.47 -3.46
N THR A 76 17.08 10.63 -2.85
CA THR A 76 17.48 9.35 -2.26
C THR A 76 16.63 8.24 -2.84
N GLN A 77 17.27 7.16 -3.26
CA GLN A 77 16.61 6.00 -3.84
C GLN A 77 17.12 4.75 -3.14
N PHE A 78 16.21 3.87 -2.76
CA PHE A 78 16.60 2.57 -2.24
C PHE A 78 15.53 1.51 -2.54
N GLN A 79 16.03 0.28 -2.62
CA GLN A 79 15.22 -0.93 -2.62
C GLN A 79 15.25 -1.49 -1.20
N ALA A 80 14.09 -1.86 -0.65
CA ALA A 80 14.01 -2.47 0.66
C ALA A 80 14.70 -3.83 0.67
N ASP A 81 15.52 -4.07 1.69
CA ASP A 81 16.09 -5.38 1.94
C ASP A 81 15.03 -6.30 2.57
N THR A 82 14.37 -7.07 1.71
CA THR A 82 13.31 -7.99 2.12
C THR A 82 13.77 -9.07 3.12
N SER A 83 15.07 -9.35 3.21
CA SER A 83 15.61 -10.33 4.16
C SER A 83 15.58 -9.85 5.61
N GLN A 84 15.48 -8.53 5.83
CA GLN A 84 15.50 -7.92 7.17
C GLN A 84 14.10 -7.55 7.70
N LEU A 85 13.06 -7.57 6.85
CA LEU A 85 11.74 -7.05 7.20
C LEU A 85 11.08 -7.79 8.36
N TYR A 86 11.12 -9.12 8.38
CA TYR A 86 10.51 -9.91 9.46
C TYR A 86 11.18 -9.66 10.81
N ARG A 87 12.52 -9.57 10.81
CA ARG A 87 13.26 -9.25 12.02
C ARG A 87 12.88 -7.87 12.53
N ALA A 88 12.90 -6.87 11.66
CA ALA A 88 12.54 -5.50 12.02
C ALA A 88 11.09 -5.39 12.54
N LEU A 89 10.14 -6.12 11.93
CA LEU A 89 8.76 -6.20 12.40
C LEU A 89 8.70 -6.77 13.82
N LEU A 90 9.30 -7.95 14.04
CA LEU A 90 9.27 -8.63 15.34
C LEU A 90 9.94 -7.81 16.43
N GLU A 91 11.07 -7.16 16.15
CA GLU A 91 11.76 -6.28 17.10
C GLU A 91 10.89 -5.09 17.55
N LYS A 92 9.92 -4.67 16.72
CA LYS A 92 8.97 -3.60 17.07
C LYS A 92 7.69 -4.12 17.73
N THR A 93 7.16 -5.25 17.28
CA THR A 93 5.86 -5.74 17.75
C THR A 93 5.94 -6.61 19.00
N LEU A 94 7.02 -7.39 19.16
CA LEU A 94 7.11 -8.36 20.27
C LEU A 94 7.07 -7.74 21.66
N PRO A 95 7.72 -6.59 21.97
CA PRO A 95 7.62 -6.00 23.31
C PRO A 95 6.17 -5.74 23.73
N TYR A 96 5.35 -5.22 22.80
CA TYR A 96 3.93 -5.00 23.06
C TYR A 96 3.16 -6.33 23.16
N LEU A 97 3.34 -7.24 22.20
CA LEU A 97 2.62 -8.52 22.17
C LEU A 97 2.99 -9.47 23.34
N ALA A 98 4.18 -9.32 23.90
CA ALA A 98 4.66 -10.09 25.05
C ALA A 98 4.30 -9.43 26.40
N GLY A 99 3.68 -8.24 26.39
CA GLY A 99 3.32 -7.51 27.61
C GLY A 99 4.50 -6.84 28.32
N GLU A 100 5.62 -6.62 27.63
CA GLU A 100 6.77 -5.85 28.15
C GLU A 100 6.49 -4.34 28.14
N THR A 101 5.53 -3.89 27.32
CA THR A 101 5.06 -2.51 27.25
C THR A 101 3.57 -2.47 26.91
N ASP A 102 2.85 -1.50 27.48
CA ASP A 102 1.45 -1.21 27.14
C ASP A 102 1.32 -0.29 25.91
N ALA A 103 2.43 0.30 25.45
CA ALA A 103 2.44 1.16 24.26
C ALA A 103 2.51 0.30 22.98
N PRO A 104 1.51 0.38 22.08
CA PRO A 104 1.57 -0.32 20.80
C PRO A 104 2.68 0.28 19.91
N PRO A 105 3.25 -0.52 18.98
CA PRO A 105 4.34 -0.05 18.13
C PRO A 105 3.92 1.08 17.17
N VAL A 106 2.63 1.11 16.81
CA VAL A 106 1.99 2.13 15.97
C VAL A 106 0.54 2.28 16.48
N PRO A 107 -0.01 3.51 16.57
CA PRO A 107 -1.43 3.72 16.87
C PRO A 107 -2.34 3.04 15.84
N VAL A 108 -3.55 2.65 16.23
CA VAL A 108 -4.48 1.94 15.33
C VAL A 108 -4.84 2.82 14.14
N GLU A 109 -5.01 4.11 14.37
CA GLU A 109 -5.35 5.10 13.34
C GLU A 109 -4.26 5.17 12.26
N GLU A 110 -2.99 5.20 12.66
CA GLU A 110 -1.85 5.17 11.75
C GLU A 110 -1.69 3.81 11.05
N LEU A 111 -2.08 2.72 11.71
CA LEU A 111 -2.02 1.38 11.14
C LEU A 111 -3.04 1.18 10.01
N VAL A 112 -4.26 1.73 10.17
CA VAL A 112 -5.36 1.55 9.19
C VAL A 112 -5.36 2.61 8.09
N GLU A 113 -4.71 3.75 8.30
CA GLU A 113 -4.72 4.84 7.32
C GLU A 113 -4.18 4.43 5.92
N PRO A 114 -3.12 3.63 5.77
CA PRO A 114 -2.69 3.12 4.46
C PRO A 114 -3.75 2.28 3.75
N GLU A 115 -4.58 1.54 4.49
CA GLU A 115 -5.72 0.78 3.94
C GLU A 115 -6.79 1.74 3.43
N LEU A 116 -7.08 2.80 4.21
CA LEU A 116 -8.02 3.85 3.80
C LEU A 116 -7.55 4.53 2.51
N TRP A 117 -6.24 4.74 2.33
CA TRP A 117 -5.70 5.26 1.07
C TRP A 117 -5.92 4.29 -0.09
N ALA A 118 -5.74 2.98 0.12
CA ALA A 118 -5.97 1.97 -0.91
C ALA A 118 -7.46 1.88 -1.30
N LEU A 119 -8.38 2.01 -0.34
CA LEU A 119 -9.83 2.07 -0.60
C LEU A 119 -10.21 3.34 -1.37
N ALA A 120 -9.70 4.50 -0.96
CA ALA A 120 -9.92 5.76 -1.67
C ALA A 120 -9.37 5.71 -3.10
N ALA A 121 -8.23 5.06 -3.32
CA ALA A 121 -7.66 4.85 -4.65
C ALA A 121 -8.56 3.97 -5.53
N ARG A 122 -9.13 2.91 -4.96
CA ARG A 122 -10.07 2.02 -5.64
C ARG A 122 -11.37 2.75 -5.99
N GLN A 123 -11.95 3.50 -5.06
CA GLN A 123 -13.12 4.34 -5.30
C GLN A 123 -12.84 5.36 -6.40
N SER A 124 -11.68 6.04 -6.34
CA SER A 124 -11.22 6.96 -7.38
C SER A 124 -11.19 6.30 -8.76
N TRP A 125 -10.61 5.10 -8.87
CA TRP A 125 -10.56 4.36 -10.12
C TRP A 125 -11.96 4.02 -10.65
N GLN A 126 -12.86 3.51 -9.81
CA GLN A 126 -14.23 3.17 -10.19
C GLN A 126 -15.04 4.40 -10.64
N GLN A 127 -14.72 5.57 -10.11
CA GLN A 127 -15.37 6.84 -10.41
C GLN A 127 -14.63 7.65 -11.50
N GLY A 128 -13.83 6.99 -12.33
CA GLY A 128 -13.19 7.63 -13.48
C GLY A 128 -12.01 8.53 -13.12
N ASP A 129 -11.16 8.06 -12.19
CA ASP A 129 -9.93 8.74 -11.75
C ASP A 129 -10.19 10.08 -11.03
N ARG A 130 -11.40 10.27 -10.49
CA ARG A 130 -11.75 11.44 -9.68
C ARG A 130 -10.91 11.44 -8.39
N GLU A 131 -10.46 12.62 -7.96
CA GLU A 131 -9.88 12.79 -6.63
C GLU A 131 -10.94 12.55 -5.53
N VAL A 132 -10.63 11.68 -4.57
CA VAL A 132 -11.49 11.30 -3.45
C VAL A 132 -10.88 11.87 -2.16
N LEU A 133 -11.66 12.64 -1.41
CA LEU A 133 -11.26 13.04 -0.06
C LEU A 133 -11.35 11.83 0.86
N LEU A 134 -10.42 11.69 1.81
CA LEU A 134 -10.47 10.55 2.75
C LEU A 134 -11.75 10.55 3.59
N SER A 135 -12.35 11.72 3.83
CA SER A 135 -13.65 11.85 4.50
C SER A 135 -14.86 11.45 3.65
N GLU A 136 -14.66 11.16 2.35
CA GLU A 136 -15.69 10.74 1.40
C GLU A 136 -15.57 9.25 1.02
N VAL A 137 -14.66 8.50 1.66
CA VAL A 137 -14.53 7.06 1.40
C VAL A 137 -15.79 6.36 1.90
N ALA A 138 -16.43 5.58 1.04
CA ALA A 138 -17.67 4.91 1.37
C ALA A 138 -17.44 3.75 2.36
N ASP A 139 -18.34 3.57 3.33
CA ASP A 139 -18.26 2.51 4.34
C ASP A 139 -18.33 1.09 3.74
N ASP A 140 -18.93 0.96 2.56
CA ASP A 140 -19.07 -0.30 1.80
C ASP A 140 -17.99 -0.48 0.72
N GLU A 141 -17.04 0.45 0.60
CA GLU A 141 -15.89 0.26 -0.28
C GLU A 141 -14.99 -0.85 0.27
N GLY A 142 -14.64 -1.80 -0.58
CA GLY A 142 -13.91 -2.97 -0.16
C GLY A 142 -13.49 -3.86 -1.32
N TYR A 143 -12.60 -4.80 -1.01
CA TYR A 143 -12.16 -5.84 -1.92
C TYR A 143 -12.98 -7.12 -1.72
N ASP A 144 -13.29 -7.82 -2.81
CA ASP A 144 -13.87 -9.17 -2.74
C ASP A 144 -12.78 -10.17 -2.35
N GLY A 145 -12.60 -10.35 -1.05
CA GLY A 145 -11.62 -11.30 -0.49
C GLY A 145 -11.90 -12.75 -0.87
N ALA A 146 -13.16 -13.13 -1.09
CA ALA A 146 -13.52 -14.50 -1.47
C ALA A 146 -13.10 -14.79 -2.91
N ALA A 147 -13.37 -13.86 -3.84
CA ALA A 147 -12.90 -13.94 -5.21
C ALA A 147 -11.38 -13.95 -5.27
N PHE A 148 -10.70 -13.06 -4.52
CA PHE A 148 -9.25 -13.04 -4.44
C PHE A 148 -8.68 -14.39 -3.96
N ALA A 149 -9.22 -14.96 -2.88
CA ALA A 149 -8.72 -16.22 -2.34
C ALA A 149 -8.86 -17.39 -3.32
N GLN A 150 -9.96 -17.43 -4.09
CA GLN A 150 -10.16 -18.43 -5.15
C GLN A 150 -9.15 -18.26 -6.29
N GLU A 151 -8.95 -17.03 -6.77
CA GLU A 151 -7.97 -16.67 -7.79
C GLU A 151 -6.55 -17.06 -7.36
N TYR A 152 -6.15 -16.62 -6.16
CA TYR A 152 -4.84 -16.89 -5.58
C TYR A 152 -4.58 -18.39 -5.45
N ARG A 153 -5.57 -19.17 -5.01
CA ARG A 153 -5.45 -20.63 -4.91
C ARG A 153 -5.23 -21.28 -6.28
N ARG A 154 -5.96 -20.84 -7.32
CA ARG A 154 -5.77 -21.33 -8.70
C ARG A 154 -4.38 -21.05 -9.23
N MET A 155 -3.84 -19.85 -8.97
CA MET A 155 -2.49 -19.47 -9.39
C MET A 155 -1.39 -20.24 -8.65
N LYS A 156 -1.54 -20.42 -7.33
CA LYS A 156 -0.53 -21.07 -6.48
C LYS A 156 -0.54 -22.59 -6.59
N TYR A 157 -1.70 -23.18 -6.82
CA TYR A 157 -1.91 -24.62 -6.94
C TYR A 157 -2.65 -24.96 -8.23
N PRO A 158 -2.03 -24.76 -9.40
CA PRO A 158 -2.67 -25.06 -10.68
C PRO A 158 -2.97 -26.56 -10.74
N MET A 159 -4.23 -26.90 -11.01
CA MET A 159 -4.64 -28.29 -11.24
C MET A 159 -3.82 -28.86 -12.40
N LYS A 160 -3.04 -29.91 -12.14
CA LYS A 160 -2.12 -30.48 -13.14
C LYS A 160 -2.81 -31.15 -14.34
N TYR A 161 -4.11 -31.43 -14.28
CA TYR A 161 -4.90 -32.02 -15.37
C TYR A 161 -6.39 -31.62 -15.26
N PRO A 162 -7.08 -31.28 -16.36
CA PRO A 162 -8.54 -31.21 -16.36
C PRO A 162 -9.14 -32.63 -16.31
N MET A 163 -10.26 -32.80 -15.59
CA MET A 163 -11.10 -34.01 -15.69
C MET A 163 -11.76 -34.11 -17.06
#